data_AF-A0A0V8QIH9-F1
#
_entry.id   AF-A0A0V8QIH9-F1
#
_cell.length_a   1.000
_cell.length_b   1.000
_cell.length_c   1.000
_cell.angle_alpha   90.00
_cell.angle_beta   90.00
_cell.angle_gamma   90.00
#
_symmetry.space_group_name_H-M   'P 1'
#
loop_
_entity.id
_entity.type
_entity.pdbx_description
1 polymer ?
#
loop_
_entity_poly.entity_id
_entity_poly.type
_entity_poly.pdbx_seq_one_letter_code
_entity_poly.pdbx_strand_id
1 'polypeptide(L)'
;MCMFEQLLKEYEDKLREEDKKNENKRIKTAQYDFYLPKIRDYFIPFIRDFIQKNNVSYMGDEERFFNERFSRDEIILATVFYVENCPQKRKTSDNKKRSISTILDFLNSFNNFFDLVLSVRFRMRHLYYLKPFQDKLIGEIRDKLHEKGIMIVDVTSYPAMQQKEVDFISKCFKTQRY
;
A
#
# COMPACT_ATOMS: atom_id res chain seq x y z
N MET A 1 -21.84 -1.22 -16.76
CA MET A 1 -20.93 -1.17 -15.60
C MET A 1 -19.52 -1.33 -16.13
N CYS A 2 -18.69 -0.29 -16.03
CA CYS A 2 -17.30 -0.26 -16.47
C CYS A 2 -16.49 -1.32 -15.70
N MET A 3 -15.47 -1.97 -16.31
CA MET A 3 -14.73 -3.07 -15.69
C MET A 3 -14.19 -2.70 -14.30
N PHE A 4 -13.65 -1.50 -14.14
CA PHE A 4 -13.14 -1.02 -12.86
C PHE A 4 -14.21 -0.93 -11.76
N GLU A 5 -15.46 -0.59 -12.10
CA GLU A 5 -16.58 -0.62 -11.16
C GLU A 5 -16.90 -2.06 -10.74
N GLN A 6 -16.81 -3.01 -11.68
CA GLN A 6 -17.00 -4.43 -11.37
C GLN A 6 -15.91 -4.94 -10.43
N LEU A 7 -14.64 -4.62 -10.73
CA LEU A 7 -13.50 -5.00 -9.89
C LEU A 7 -13.61 -4.41 -8.49
N LEU A 8 -14.01 -3.14 -8.37
CA LEU A 8 -14.19 -2.49 -7.07
C LEU A 8 -15.34 -3.11 -6.29
N LYS A 9 -16.47 -3.40 -6.93
CA LYS A 9 -17.60 -4.05 -6.29
C LYS A 9 -17.23 -5.46 -5.79
N GLU A 10 -16.57 -6.26 -6.63
CA GLU A 10 -16.08 -7.59 -6.25
C GLU A 10 -15.08 -7.52 -5.08
N TYR A 11 -14.21 -6.51 -5.07
CA TYR A 11 -13.28 -6.30 -3.97
C TYR A 11 -13.99 -5.91 -2.68
N GLU A 12 -14.95 -4.99 -2.78
CA GLU A 12 -15.77 -4.53 -1.67
C GLU A 12 -16.52 -5.69 -1.01
N ASP A 13 -17.17 -6.53 -1.82
CA ASP A 13 -17.90 -7.71 -1.36
C ASP A 13 -16.98 -8.69 -0.63
N LYS A 14 -15.78 -8.97 -1.19
CA LYS A 14 -14.79 -9.85 -0.56
C LYS A 14 -14.25 -9.30 0.76
N LEU A 15 -13.95 -8.00 0.84
CA LEU A 15 -13.50 -7.37 2.09
C LEU A 15 -14.58 -7.43 3.17
N ARG A 16 -15.85 -7.19 2.80
CA ARG A 16 -16.98 -7.30 3.74
C ARG A 16 -17.18 -8.74 4.24
N GLU A 17 -16.99 -9.73 3.38
CA GLU A 17 -17.02 -11.14 3.80
C GLU A 17 -15.86 -11.50 4.75
N GLU A 18 -14.66 -10.99 4.50
CA GLU A 18 -13.50 -11.19 5.38
C GLU A 18 -13.69 -10.51 6.73
N ASP A 19 -14.21 -9.30 6.76
CA ASP A 19 -14.51 -8.58 8.01
C ASP A 19 -15.57 -9.31 8.84
N LYS A 20 -16.65 -9.82 8.21
CA LYS A 20 -17.66 -10.66 8.89
C LYS A 20 -17.06 -11.92 9.50
N LYS A 21 -16.14 -12.60 8.80
CA LYS A 21 -15.43 -13.78 9.35
C LYS A 21 -14.55 -13.42 10.55
N ASN A 22 -14.08 -12.17 10.62
CA ASN A 22 -13.21 -11.67 11.68
C ASN A 22 -13.98 -11.03 12.85
N GLU A 23 -15.30 -10.83 12.77
CA GLU A 23 -16.12 -10.25 13.85
C GLU A 23 -16.00 -11.01 15.18
N ASN A 24 -15.75 -12.32 15.12
CA ASN A 24 -15.57 -13.19 16.28
C ASN A 24 -14.15 -13.16 16.89
N LYS A 25 -13.20 -12.43 16.28
CA LYS A 25 -11.82 -12.33 16.77
C LYS A 25 -11.65 -11.11 17.67
N ARG A 26 -10.85 -11.26 18.73
CA ARG A 26 -10.56 -10.19 19.72
C ARG A 26 -9.92 -8.93 19.13
N ILE A 27 -9.33 -9.01 17.93
CA ILE A 27 -8.70 -7.88 17.23
C ILE A 27 -9.57 -7.52 16.01
N LYS A 28 -10.36 -6.46 16.13
CA LYS A 28 -11.13 -5.87 15.03
C LYS A 28 -10.19 -5.02 14.18
N THR A 29 -9.61 -5.59 13.14
CA THR A 29 -8.97 -4.78 12.09
C THR A 29 -9.98 -4.71 10.96
N ALA A 30 -10.64 -3.57 10.78
CA ALA A 30 -11.55 -3.36 9.65
C ALA A 30 -10.71 -3.34 8.37
N GLN A 31 -10.61 -4.49 7.71
CA GLN A 31 -9.84 -4.64 6.48
C GLN A 31 -10.42 -3.74 5.39
N TYR A 32 -11.74 -3.60 5.38
CA TYR A 32 -12.47 -2.67 4.52
C TYR A 32 -11.91 -1.25 4.60
N ASP A 33 -11.88 -0.66 5.80
CA ASP A 33 -11.48 0.74 6.00
C ASP A 33 -10.01 0.96 5.70
N PHE A 34 -9.18 -0.06 5.92
CA PHE A 34 -7.75 0.04 5.65
C PHE A 34 -7.42 -0.14 4.18
N TYR A 35 -7.96 -1.16 3.51
CA TYR A 35 -7.51 -1.52 2.16
C TYR A 35 -8.26 -0.79 1.05
N LEU A 36 -9.58 -0.69 1.13
CA LEU A 36 -10.42 -0.20 0.04
C LEU A 36 -10.07 1.22 -0.43
N PRO A 37 -9.83 2.22 0.45
CA PRO A 37 -9.54 3.58 0.00
C PRO A 37 -8.30 3.67 -0.88
N LYS A 38 -7.26 2.88 -0.63
CA LYS A 38 -6.02 2.88 -1.44
C LYS A 38 -6.26 2.35 -2.86
N ILE A 39 -7.17 1.38 -3.00
CA ILE A 39 -7.51 0.83 -4.29
C ILE A 39 -8.49 1.76 -5.04
N ARG A 40 -9.58 2.15 -4.38
CA ARG A 40 -10.65 2.98 -4.95
C ARG A 40 -10.18 4.39 -5.30
N ASP A 41 -9.45 5.04 -4.40
CA ASP A 41 -9.17 6.47 -4.51
C ASP A 41 -7.81 6.75 -5.19
N TYR A 42 -6.94 5.75 -5.34
CA TYR A 42 -5.60 5.94 -5.91
C TYR A 42 -5.26 4.96 -7.02
N PHE A 43 -5.30 3.64 -6.76
CA PHE A 43 -4.90 2.66 -7.79
C PHE A 43 -5.80 2.70 -9.03
N ILE A 44 -7.12 2.65 -8.84
CA ILE A 44 -8.07 2.62 -9.96
C ILE A 44 -8.02 3.92 -10.79
N PRO A 45 -8.03 5.13 -10.19
CA PRO A 45 -7.82 6.37 -10.93
C PRO A 45 -6.49 6.40 -11.68
N PHE A 46 -5.40 5.98 -11.04
CA PHE A 46 -4.08 5.95 -11.68
C PHE A 46 -4.07 5.05 -12.93
N ILE A 47 -4.57 3.82 -12.82
CA ILE A 47 -4.57 2.88 -13.95
C ILE A 47 -5.50 3.36 -15.07
N ARG A 48 -6.66 3.92 -14.73
CA ARG A 48 -7.57 4.51 -15.72
C ARG A 48 -6.88 5.61 -16.52
N ASP A 49 -6.24 6.55 -15.83
CA ASP A 49 -5.49 7.63 -16.46
C ASP A 49 -4.31 7.10 -17.30
N PHE A 50 -3.62 6.07 -16.80
CA PHE A 50 -2.48 5.45 -17.49
C PHE A 50 -2.91 4.80 -18.81
N ILE A 51 -4.00 4.03 -18.81
CA ILE A 51 -4.56 3.39 -20.02
C ILE A 51 -5.00 4.45 -21.03
N GLN A 52 -5.68 5.50 -20.58
CA GLN A 52 -6.15 6.59 -21.43
C GLN A 52 -4.99 7.36 -22.09
N LYS A 53 -3.94 7.70 -21.32
CA LYS A 53 -2.79 8.47 -21.82
C LYS A 53 -1.91 7.68 -22.79
N ASN A 54 -1.82 6.36 -22.63
CA ASN A 54 -0.99 5.50 -23.48
C ASN A 54 -1.74 4.97 -24.72
N ASN A 55 -2.78 5.67 -25.17
CA ASN A 55 -3.56 5.37 -26.39
C ASN A 55 -4.06 3.92 -26.47
N VAL A 56 -4.47 3.34 -25.35
CA VAL A 56 -5.16 2.03 -25.33
C VAL A 56 -6.66 2.34 -25.47
N SER A 57 -7.07 2.64 -26.69
CA SER A 57 -8.37 3.26 -27.01
C SER A 57 -9.34 2.27 -27.64
N TYR A 58 -9.93 1.35 -26.86
CA TYR A 58 -11.22 0.69 -27.14
C TYR A 58 -11.82 0.11 -25.85
N MET A 59 -13.16 0.06 -25.75
CA MET A 59 -13.82 -0.74 -24.72
C MET A 59 -13.39 -2.22 -24.85
N GLY A 60 -12.93 -2.82 -23.75
CA GLY A 60 -12.31 -4.16 -23.73
C GLY A 60 -10.78 -4.15 -23.60
N ASP A 61 -10.14 -2.99 -23.78
CA ASP A 61 -8.68 -2.85 -23.62
C ASP A 61 -8.20 -2.96 -22.18
N GLU A 62 -9.08 -2.77 -21.19
CA GLU A 62 -8.70 -2.82 -19.79
C GLU A 62 -8.35 -4.26 -19.35
N GLU A 63 -9.10 -5.26 -19.84
CA GLU A 63 -8.80 -6.68 -19.62
C GLU A 63 -7.52 -7.08 -20.37
N ARG A 64 -7.37 -6.62 -21.62
CA ARG A 64 -6.17 -6.86 -22.41
C ARG A 64 -4.94 -6.25 -21.75
N PHE A 65 -5.07 -5.05 -21.20
CA PHE A 65 -4.03 -4.38 -20.44
C PHE A 65 -3.57 -5.24 -19.25
N PHE A 66 -4.49 -5.72 -18.42
CA PHE A 66 -4.12 -6.59 -17.29
C PHE A 66 -3.53 -7.93 -17.72
N ASN A 67 -3.98 -8.51 -18.83
CA ASN A 67 -3.45 -9.79 -19.32
C ASN A 67 -2.09 -9.68 -20.03
N GLU A 68 -1.84 -8.60 -20.77
CA GLU A 68 -0.71 -8.53 -21.72
C GLU A 68 0.35 -7.48 -21.36
N ARG A 69 -0.03 -6.40 -20.66
CA ARG A 69 0.83 -5.23 -20.47
C ARG A 69 1.13 -4.89 -19.03
N PHE A 70 0.18 -5.11 -18.12
CA PHE A 70 0.33 -4.77 -16.72
C PHE A 70 1.50 -5.54 -16.12
N SER A 71 2.48 -4.81 -15.62
CA SER A 71 3.77 -5.34 -15.23
C SER A 71 4.22 -4.78 -13.87
N ARG A 72 5.46 -5.07 -13.52
CA ARG A 72 6.14 -4.51 -12.37
C ARG A 72 6.10 -2.97 -12.37
N ASP A 73 6.29 -2.35 -13.53
CA ASP A 73 6.45 -0.91 -13.64
C ASP A 73 5.16 -0.18 -13.29
N GLU A 74 4.00 -0.69 -13.71
CA GLU A 74 2.70 -0.13 -13.36
C GLU A 74 2.44 -0.17 -11.86
N ILE A 75 2.88 -1.24 -11.16
CA ILE A 75 2.75 -1.34 -9.69
C ILE A 75 3.62 -0.28 -9.00
N ILE A 76 4.85 -0.12 -9.47
CA ILE A 76 5.78 0.89 -8.94
C ILE A 76 5.21 2.28 -9.16
N LEU A 77 4.78 2.61 -10.38
CA LEU A 77 4.23 3.93 -10.72
C LEU A 77 2.93 4.22 -9.96
N ALA A 78 2.06 3.23 -9.79
CA ALA A 78 0.85 3.38 -8.97
C ALA A 78 1.20 3.67 -7.49
N THR A 79 2.25 3.01 -6.98
CA THR A 79 2.71 3.24 -5.60
C THR A 79 3.32 4.63 -5.44
N VAL A 80 4.12 5.08 -6.41
CA VAL A 80 4.66 6.45 -6.44
C VAL A 80 3.51 7.46 -6.46
N PHE A 81 2.53 7.27 -7.33
CA PHE A 81 1.33 8.13 -7.41
C PHE A 81 0.58 8.18 -6.08
N TYR A 82 0.40 7.04 -5.40
CA TYR A 82 -0.21 7.03 -4.08
C TYR A 82 0.59 7.85 -3.06
N VAL A 83 1.90 7.63 -2.97
CA VAL A 83 2.76 8.32 -1.99
C VAL A 83 2.76 9.83 -2.22
N GLU A 84 2.74 10.27 -3.47
CA GLU A 84 2.66 11.69 -3.85
C GLU A 84 1.35 12.33 -3.35
N ASN A 85 0.22 11.66 -3.58
CA ASN A 85 -1.10 12.27 -3.46
C ASN A 85 -1.84 11.94 -2.14
N CYS A 86 -1.38 10.95 -1.38
CA CYS A 86 -2.07 10.59 -0.14
C CYS A 86 -1.93 11.67 0.96
N PRO A 87 -2.95 11.85 1.81
CA PRO A 87 -2.89 12.75 2.95
C PRO A 87 -1.72 12.41 3.89
N GLN A 88 -0.90 13.41 4.23
CA GLN A 88 0.12 13.24 5.26
C GLN A 88 -0.55 13.12 6.64
N LYS A 89 -0.29 12.02 7.36
CA LYS A 89 -0.75 11.82 8.75
C LYS A 89 -0.19 12.86 9.73
N ARG A 90 0.93 13.52 9.40
CA ARG A 90 1.57 14.54 10.23
C ARG A 90 1.89 15.75 9.35
N LYS A 91 1.48 16.95 9.80
CA LYS A 91 1.96 18.22 9.26
C LYS A 91 3.44 18.37 9.64
N THR A 92 4.34 17.75 8.90
CA THR A 92 5.75 18.11 8.95
C THR A 92 5.94 19.42 8.19
N SER A 93 6.85 20.27 8.65
CA SER A 93 7.22 21.52 7.96
C SER A 93 7.75 21.30 6.53
N ASP A 94 8.08 20.05 6.20
CA ASP A 94 8.57 19.62 4.89
C ASP A 94 7.56 18.69 4.22
N ASN A 95 6.88 19.21 3.18
CA ASN A 95 5.90 18.47 2.39
C ASN A 95 6.54 17.36 1.54
N LYS A 96 7.88 17.31 1.44
CA LYS A 96 8.62 16.33 0.63
C LYS A 96 9.07 15.09 1.42
N LYS A 97 8.80 15.04 2.72
CA LYS A 97 9.09 13.84 3.54
C LYS A 97 7.88 12.91 3.62
N ARG A 98 8.13 11.62 3.44
CA ARG A 98 7.13 10.54 3.53
C ARG A 98 7.70 9.39 4.35
N SER A 99 6.84 8.67 5.07
CA SER A 99 7.25 7.49 5.84
C SER A 99 7.32 6.26 4.94
N ILE A 100 8.26 5.35 5.20
CA ILE A 100 8.27 4.02 4.55
C ILE A 100 6.95 3.26 4.77
N SER A 101 6.29 3.49 5.91
CA SER A 101 4.97 2.90 6.19
C SER A 101 3.92 3.27 5.14
N THR A 102 4.04 4.43 4.49
CA THR A 102 3.11 4.85 3.42
C THR A 102 3.26 3.95 2.19
N ILE A 103 4.49 3.60 1.81
CA ILE A 103 4.73 2.64 0.72
C ILE A 103 4.17 1.27 1.10
N LEU A 104 4.47 0.79 2.31
CA LEU A 104 4.00 -0.50 2.81
C LEU A 104 2.47 -0.58 2.88
N ASP A 105 1.82 0.48 3.36
CA ASP A 105 0.36 0.57 3.45
C ASP A 105 -0.29 0.34 2.09
N PHE A 106 0.26 0.92 1.02
CA PHE A 106 -0.24 0.74 -0.34
C PHE A 106 0.07 -0.64 -0.92
N LEU A 107 1.32 -1.10 -0.80
CA LEU A 107 1.71 -2.42 -1.33
C LEU A 107 0.95 -3.55 -0.64
N ASN A 108 0.63 -3.41 0.64
CA ASN A 108 -0.23 -4.35 1.35
C ASN A 108 -1.67 -4.36 0.82
N SER A 109 -2.27 -3.18 0.60
CA SER A 109 -3.57 -3.09 -0.09
C SER A 109 -3.54 -3.70 -1.47
N PHE A 110 -2.49 -3.42 -2.25
CA PHE A 110 -2.36 -3.93 -3.59
C PHE A 110 -2.16 -5.46 -3.61
N ASN A 111 -1.35 -6.02 -2.71
CA ASN A 111 -1.22 -7.47 -2.53
C ASN A 111 -2.60 -8.11 -2.26
N ASN A 112 -3.37 -7.54 -1.34
CA ASN A 112 -4.69 -8.06 -0.99
C ASN A 112 -5.68 -7.95 -2.17
N PHE A 113 -5.71 -6.82 -2.87
CA PHE A 113 -6.53 -6.66 -4.09
C PHE A 113 -6.10 -7.59 -5.22
N PHE A 114 -4.79 -7.80 -5.38
CA PHE A 114 -4.25 -8.73 -6.37
C PHE A 114 -4.75 -10.14 -6.12
N ASP A 115 -4.63 -10.61 -4.87
CA ASP A 115 -5.03 -11.97 -4.49
C ASP A 115 -6.53 -12.20 -4.53
N LEU A 116 -7.30 -11.21 -4.06
CA LEU A 116 -8.74 -11.35 -3.99
C LEU A 116 -9.41 -11.15 -5.34
N VAL A 117 -8.90 -10.29 -6.21
CA VAL A 117 -9.64 -9.92 -7.44
C VAL A 117 -8.79 -10.10 -8.69
N LEU A 118 -7.66 -9.42 -8.79
CA LEU A 118 -6.95 -9.31 -10.07
C LEU A 118 -6.43 -10.67 -10.57
N SER A 119 -5.81 -11.47 -9.70
CA SER A 119 -5.23 -12.77 -10.08
C SER A 119 -6.27 -13.85 -10.34
N VAL A 120 -7.49 -13.67 -9.82
CA VAL A 120 -8.63 -14.57 -10.08
C VAL A 120 -9.18 -14.31 -11.47
N ARG A 121 -9.18 -13.05 -11.91
CA ARG A 121 -9.85 -12.60 -13.13
C ARG A 121 -8.93 -12.53 -14.35
N PHE A 122 -7.65 -12.20 -14.16
CA PHE A 122 -6.70 -12.00 -15.27
C PHE A 122 -5.47 -12.89 -15.12
N ARG A 123 -4.87 -13.27 -16.25
CA ARG A 123 -3.73 -14.18 -16.33
C ARG A 123 -2.40 -13.45 -16.11
N MET A 124 -2.17 -12.98 -14.89
CA MET A 124 -0.93 -12.26 -14.51
C MET A 124 0.13 -13.16 -13.87
N ARG A 125 0.45 -14.30 -14.51
CA ARG A 125 1.38 -15.30 -13.96
C ARG A 125 2.79 -14.74 -13.73
N HIS A 126 3.21 -13.82 -14.58
CA HIS A 126 4.51 -13.14 -14.47
C HIS A 126 4.60 -12.25 -13.24
N LEU A 127 3.53 -11.93 -12.52
CA LEU A 127 3.61 -11.11 -11.30
C LEU A 127 3.77 -11.94 -10.02
N TYR A 128 3.55 -13.25 -10.07
CA TYR A 128 3.62 -14.10 -8.87
C TYR A 128 5.02 -14.17 -8.28
N TYR A 129 6.07 -14.12 -9.11
CA TYR A 129 7.45 -14.11 -8.61
C TYR A 129 7.76 -12.84 -7.82
N LEU A 130 6.98 -11.77 -7.99
CA LEU A 130 7.17 -10.51 -7.26
C LEU A 130 6.53 -10.52 -5.88
N LYS A 131 5.73 -11.53 -5.53
CA LYS A 131 5.02 -11.57 -4.26
C LYS A 131 5.92 -11.99 -3.09
N PRO A 132 5.74 -11.37 -1.90
CA PRO A 132 4.94 -10.17 -1.67
C PRO A 132 5.63 -8.93 -2.28
N PHE A 133 4.87 -8.07 -2.94
CA PHE A 133 5.44 -6.95 -3.74
C PHE A 133 6.41 -6.05 -2.95
N GLN A 134 6.19 -5.92 -1.64
CA GLN A 134 7.04 -5.12 -0.75
C GLN A 134 8.51 -5.56 -0.73
N ASP A 135 8.80 -6.86 -0.79
CA ASP A 135 10.17 -7.36 -0.63
C ASP A 135 11.04 -7.03 -1.85
N LYS A 136 10.42 -6.93 -3.03
CA LYS A 136 11.13 -6.72 -4.30
C LYS A 136 11.03 -5.29 -4.83
N LEU A 137 9.96 -4.56 -4.51
CA LEU A 137 9.69 -3.27 -5.15
C LEU A 137 10.08 -2.05 -4.32
N ILE A 138 10.30 -2.19 -3.00
CA ILE A 138 10.57 -1.02 -2.12
C ILE A 138 11.77 -0.20 -2.59
N GLY A 139 12.88 -0.84 -2.97
CA GLY A 139 14.09 -0.15 -3.43
C GLY A 139 13.80 0.73 -4.64
N GLU A 140 13.20 0.16 -5.68
CA GLU A 140 12.89 0.88 -6.91
C GLU A 140 11.84 1.99 -6.72
N ILE A 141 10.89 1.78 -5.81
CA ILE A 141 9.92 2.82 -5.44
C ILE A 141 10.63 3.98 -4.73
N ARG A 142 11.59 3.69 -3.83
CA ARG A 142 12.39 4.73 -3.17
C ARG A 142 13.20 5.53 -4.18
N ASP A 143 13.82 4.86 -5.13
CA ASP A 143 14.64 5.52 -6.15
C ASP A 143 13.81 6.48 -7.00
N LYS A 144 12.65 6.04 -7.50
CA LYS A 144 11.73 6.92 -8.26
C LYS A 144 11.18 8.08 -7.44
N LEU A 145 10.90 7.86 -6.15
CA LEU A 145 10.45 8.94 -5.27
C LEU A 145 11.57 9.95 -5.01
N HIS A 146 12.80 9.47 -4.85
CA HIS A 146 13.98 10.31 -4.69
C HIS A 146 14.26 11.16 -5.93
N GLU A 147 14.12 10.60 -7.14
CA GLU A 147 14.19 11.34 -8.42
C GLU A 147 13.17 12.48 -8.49
N LYS A 148 12.00 12.29 -7.87
CA LYS A 148 10.93 13.31 -7.76
C LYS A 148 11.13 14.28 -6.58
N GLY A 149 12.25 14.16 -5.86
CA GLY A 149 12.58 14.99 -4.70
C GLY A 149 11.80 14.63 -3.43
N ILE A 150 11.18 13.45 -3.36
CA ILE A 150 10.47 12.94 -2.18
C ILE A 150 11.42 12.05 -1.40
N MET A 151 11.66 12.42 -0.14
CA MET A 151 12.52 11.68 0.76
C MET A 151 11.70 10.71 1.60
N ILE A 152 12.05 9.42 1.51
CA ILE A 152 11.49 8.39 2.39
C ILE A 152 12.29 8.35 3.68
N VAL A 153 11.60 8.56 4.79
CA VAL A 153 12.15 8.44 6.14
C VAL A 153 11.78 7.06 6.65
N ASP A 154 12.80 6.28 6.98
CA ASP A 154 12.63 5.01 7.68
C ASP A 154 12.09 5.25 9.09
N VAL A 155 11.32 4.30 9.62
CA VAL A 155 10.95 4.35 11.03
C VAL A 155 12.27 4.23 11.79
N THR A 156 12.74 5.33 12.38
CA THR A 156 13.75 5.26 13.41
C THR A 156 13.15 4.38 14.50
N SER A 157 13.58 3.11 14.55
CA SER A 157 13.58 2.38 15.81
C SER A 157 14.16 3.35 16.82
N TYR A 158 13.43 3.61 17.90
CA TYR A 158 14.00 4.35 19.02
C TYR A 158 15.40 3.75 19.25
N PRO A 159 16.47 4.57 19.35
CA PRO A 159 17.77 4.02 19.71
C PRO A 159 17.55 3.15 20.93
N ALA A 160 18.13 1.93 20.93
CA ALA A 160 18.04 1.03 22.07
C ALA A 160 18.25 1.85 23.34
N MET A 161 17.28 1.76 24.27
CA MET A 161 17.20 2.56 25.49
C MET A 161 18.60 2.77 26.04
N GLN A 162 19.08 4.03 26.06
CA GLN A 162 20.47 4.30 26.40
C GLN A 162 20.70 3.87 27.85
N GLN A 163 21.90 3.39 28.21
CA GLN A 163 22.19 2.89 29.56
C GLN A 163 21.75 3.88 30.67
N LYS A 164 21.86 5.18 30.42
CA LYS A 164 21.41 6.24 31.34
C LYS A 164 19.90 6.21 31.63
N GLU A 165 19.08 5.86 30.66
CA GLU A 165 17.62 5.73 30.80
C GLU A 165 17.26 4.46 31.58
N VAL A 166 18.01 3.37 31.35
CA VAL A 166 17.91 2.12 32.14
C VAL A 166 18.30 2.35 33.60
N ASP A 167 19.36 3.11 33.84
CA ASP A 167 19.85 3.45 35.17
C ASP A 167 18.85 4.35 35.92
N PHE A 168 18.22 5.30 35.22
CA PHE A 168 17.17 6.16 35.79
C PHE A 168 15.95 5.34 36.21
N ILE A 169 15.45 4.47 35.33
CA ILE A 169 14.30 3.60 35.61
C ILE A 169 14.61 2.68 36.80
N SER A 170 15.80 2.06 36.81
CA SER A 170 16.23 1.19 37.89
C SER A 170 16.32 1.92 39.24
N LYS A 171 16.72 3.19 39.23
CA LYS A 171 16.78 4.02 40.44
C LYS A 171 15.38 4.35 40.95
N CYS A 172 14.44 4.70 40.07
CA CYS A 172 13.05 4.95 40.44
C CYS A 172 12.39 3.72 41.11
N PHE A 173 12.61 2.52 40.58
CA PHE A 173 12.04 1.28 41.15
C PHE A 173 12.77 0.76 42.41
N LYS A 174 14.04 1.13 42.62
CA LYS A 174 14.72 0.86 43.90
C LYS A 174 14.25 1.78 45.04
N THR A 175 13.69 2.94 44.73
CA THR A 175 13.25 3.93 45.74
C THR A 175 11.85 3.62 46.29
N GLN A 176 11.13 2.64 45.73
CA GLN A 176 9.78 2.23 46.19
C GLN A 176 9.77 1.04 47.17
N ARG A 177 10.93 0.57 47.64
CA ARG A 177 11.05 -0.44 48.70
C ARG A 177 11.58 0.18 50.00
N TYR A 178 10.82 1.09 50.59
CA TYR A 178 10.85 1.43 52.01
C TYR A 178 9.45 1.86 52.45
#